data_AF-A1BZF1-F1
#
_entry.id   AF-A1BZF1-F1
#
_cell.length_a   1.000
_cell.length_b   1.000
_cell.length_c   1.000
_cell.angle_alpha   90.00
_cell.angle_beta   90.00
_cell.angle_gamma   90.00
#
_symmetry.space_group_name_H-M   'P 1'
#
loop_
_entity.id
_entity.type
_entity.pdbx_description
1 polymer ?
#
loop_
_entity_poly.entity_id
_entity_poly.type
_entity_poly.pdbx_seq_one_letter_code
_entity_poly.pdbx_strand_id
1 'polypeptide(L)'
;MLYLLETTLHFPAQLLLLPLKEGLEASKKRGKRLGRPKLEKEKLSIALRMYDSKEYSIKEIVEGTGVSQGSFYRAINQPLSFSMLPLHIQEPIYS
;
A
#
# COMPACT_ATOMS: atom_id res chain seq x y z
N MET A 1 -0.18 36.44 -25.18
CA MET A 1 0.35 35.38 -26.08
C MET A 1 0.86 34.14 -25.34
N LEU A 2 1.41 34.21 -24.13
CA LEU A 2 1.86 33.03 -23.35
C LEU A 2 0.76 31.97 -23.09
N TYR A 3 -0.42 32.39 -22.65
CA TYR A 3 -1.55 31.49 -22.39
C TYR A 3 -2.04 30.73 -23.64
N LEU A 4 -1.98 31.37 -24.81
CA LEU A 4 -2.38 30.77 -26.08
C LEU A 4 -1.41 29.66 -26.52
N LEU A 5 -0.11 29.84 -26.24
CA LEU A 5 0.91 28.83 -26.53
C LEU A 5 0.81 27.64 -25.55
N GLU A 6 0.54 27.93 -24.28
CA GLU A 6 0.34 26.89 -23.25
C GLU A 6 -0.87 25.99 -23.57
N THR A 7 -2.03 26.58 -23.90
CA THR A 7 -3.24 25.81 -24.19
C THR A 7 -3.09 24.94 -25.44
N THR A 8 -2.45 25.46 -26.49
CA THR A 8 -2.22 24.72 -27.74
C THR A 8 -1.23 23.57 -27.58
N LEU A 9 -0.24 23.72 -26.69
CA LEU A 9 0.71 22.65 -26.37
C LEU A 9 0.07 21.54 -25.49
N HIS A 10 -0.79 21.93 -24.54
CA HIS A 10 -1.40 20.99 -23.60
C HIS A 10 -2.61 20.21 -24.17
N PHE A 11 -3.45 20.87 -24.96
CA PHE A 11 -4.66 20.31 -25.56
C PHE A 11 -4.47 18.98 -26.32
N PRO A 12 -3.49 18.83 -27.23
CA PRO A 12 -3.29 17.57 -27.95
C PRO A 12 -2.87 16.42 -27.03
N ALA A 13 -2.09 16.68 -25.99
CA ALA A 13 -1.71 15.68 -24.99
C ALA A 13 -2.92 15.20 -24.18
N GLN A 14 -3.84 16.11 -23.83
CA GLN A 14 -5.09 15.74 -23.18
C GLN A 14 -5.95 14.83 -24.09
N LEU A 15 -6.13 15.18 -25.37
CA LEU A 15 -6.92 14.42 -26.34
C LEU A 15 -6.45 12.96 -26.49
N LEU A 16 -5.13 12.72 -26.51
CA LEU A 16 -4.56 11.37 -26.56
C LEU A 16 -4.90 10.54 -25.31
N LEU A 17 -5.07 11.19 -24.16
CA LEU A 17 -5.34 10.55 -22.87
C LEU A 17 -6.83 10.29 -22.61
N LEU A 18 -7.74 11.02 -23.27
CA LEU A 18 -9.19 10.91 -23.04
C LEU A 18 -9.73 9.48 -23.20
N PRO A 19 -9.44 8.73 -24.30
CA PRO A 19 -9.98 7.39 -24.47
C PRO A 19 -9.47 6.40 -23.42
N LEU A 20 -8.22 6.58 -22.96
CA LEU A 20 -7.65 5.78 -21.88
C LEU A 20 -8.40 6.04 -20.58
N LYS A 21 -8.65 7.32 -20.25
CA LYS A 21 -9.41 7.70 -19.05
C LYS A 21 -10.83 7.14 -19.10
N GLU A 22 -11.52 7.29 -20.22
CA GLU A 22 -12.88 6.76 -20.41
C GLU A 22 -12.92 5.23 -20.32
N GLY A 23 -11.96 4.55 -20.92
CA GLY A 23 -11.82 3.09 -20.81
C GLY A 23 -11.52 2.62 -19.39
N LEU A 24 -10.68 3.35 -18.65
CA LEU A 24 -10.40 3.09 -17.23
C LEU A 24 -11.65 3.29 -16.38
N GLU A 25 -12.38 4.39 -16.55
CA GLU A 25 -13.62 4.66 -15.81
C GLU A 25 -14.73 3.63 -16.14
N ALA A 26 -14.87 3.24 -17.41
CA ALA A 26 -15.77 2.15 -17.80
C ALA A 26 -15.37 0.82 -17.15
N SER A 27 -14.07 0.51 -17.05
CA SER A 27 -13.57 -0.67 -16.35
C SER A 27 -13.84 -0.64 -14.83
N LYS A 28 -13.65 0.53 -14.20
CA LYS A 28 -13.95 0.74 -12.77
C LYS A 28 -15.45 0.56 -12.49
N LYS A 29 -16.33 1.12 -13.33
CA LYS A 29 -17.79 0.95 -13.23
C LYS A 29 -18.23 -0.52 -13.32
N ARG A 30 -17.50 -1.33 -14.10
CA ARG A 30 -17.68 -2.80 -14.18
C ARG A 30 -17.12 -3.56 -12.97
N GLY A 31 -16.61 -2.86 -11.95
CA GLY A 31 -16.11 -3.46 -10.71
C GLY A 31 -14.71 -4.07 -10.82
N LYS A 32 -13.99 -3.89 -11.94
CA LYS A 32 -12.64 -4.43 -12.08
C LYS A 32 -11.65 -3.55 -11.32
N ARG A 33 -11.01 -4.13 -10.29
CA ARG A 33 -9.98 -3.44 -9.50
C ARG A 33 -8.71 -3.32 -10.33
N LEU A 34 -8.37 -2.10 -10.72
CA LEU A 34 -7.11 -1.78 -11.40
C LEU A 34 -5.95 -1.72 -10.40
N GLY A 35 -4.76 -2.16 -10.82
CA GLY A 35 -3.52 -2.11 -10.04
C GLY A 35 -2.94 -3.49 -9.69
N ARG A 36 -1.85 -3.50 -8.91
CA ARG A 36 -1.25 -4.73 -8.38
C ARG A 36 -2.24 -5.39 -7.40
N PRO A 37 -2.48 -6.71 -7.47
CA PRO A 37 -3.32 -7.39 -6.50
C PRO A 37 -2.85 -7.06 -5.08
N LYS A 38 -3.81 -6.66 -4.23
CA LYS A 38 -3.50 -6.31 -2.85
C LYS A 38 -3.07 -7.58 -2.13
N LEU A 39 -2.00 -7.48 -1.35
CA LEU A 39 -1.57 -8.58 -0.47
C LEU A 39 -2.75 -9.03 0.40
N GLU A 40 -2.89 -10.35 0.55
CA GLU A 40 -3.94 -10.96 1.36
C GLU A 40 -3.93 -10.39 2.78
N LYS A 41 -5.03 -9.71 3.14
CA LYS A 41 -5.17 -9.06 4.45
C LYS A 41 -5.14 -10.06 5.60
N GLU A 42 -5.64 -11.27 5.34
CA GLU A 42 -5.69 -12.36 6.32
C GLU A 42 -4.29 -12.76 6.77
N LYS A 43 -3.37 -12.97 5.83
CA LYS A 43 -1.97 -13.31 6.13
C LYS A 43 -1.29 -12.21 6.95
N LEU A 44 -1.58 -10.95 6.64
CA LEU A 44 -1.06 -9.80 7.37
C LEU A 44 -1.61 -9.75 8.81
N SER A 45 -2.89 -10.06 9.00
CA SER A 45 -3.52 -10.09 10.33
C SER A 45 -2.94 -11.20 11.21
N ILE A 46 -2.66 -12.38 10.64
CA ILE A 46 -2.03 -13.50 11.35
C ILE A 46 -0.61 -13.12 11.75
N ALA A 47 0.16 -12.51 10.85
CA ALA A 47 1.53 -12.07 11.13
C ALA A 47 1.59 -11.03 12.26
N LEU A 48 0.64 -10.09 12.30
CA LEU A 48 0.53 -9.11 13.39
C LEU A 48 0.19 -9.77 14.72
N ARG A 49 -0.75 -10.73 14.75
CA ARG A 49 -1.07 -11.49 15.98
C ARG A 49 0.13 -12.28 16.50
N MET A 50 0.90 -12.92 15.61
CA MET A 50 2.13 -13.62 15.99
C MET A 50 3.20 -12.67 16.54
N TYR A 51 3.28 -11.45 16.00
CA TYR A 51 4.18 -10.41 16.50
C TYR A 51 3.75 -9.90 17.89
N ASP A 52 2.45 -9.69 18.10
CA ASP A 52 1.89 -9.24 19.39
C ASP A 52 2.12 -10.26 20.51
N SER A 53 2.09 -11.56 20.20
CA SER A 53 2.42 -12.63 21.16
C SER A 53 3.87 -12.59 21.66
N LYS A 54 4.81 -11.96 20.93
CA LYS A 54 6.27 -11.90 21.25
C LYS A 54 6.98 -13.25 21.41
N GLU A 55 6.32 -14.35 21.06
CA GLU A 55 6.84 -15.71 21.19
C GLU A 55 7.67 -16.17 19.97
N TYR A 56 7.59 -15.44 18.86
CA TYR A 56 8.19 -15.83 17.58
C TYR A 56 9.17 -14.78 17.05
N SER A 57 10.25 -15.24 16.41
CA SER A 57 11.19 -14.37 15.69
C SER A 57 10.59 -13.86 14.38
N ILE A 58 11.03 -12.68 13.93
CA ILE A 58 10.58 -12.07 12.66
C ILE A 58 10.78 -13.02 11.46
N LYS A 59 11.85 -13.83 11.49
CA LYS A 59 12.12 -14.83 10.43
C LYS A 59 11.06 -15.94 10.42
N GLU A 60 10.70 -16.46 11.58
CA GLU A 60 9.70 -17.52 11.75
C GLU A 60 8.29 -17.03 11.38
N ILE A 61 7.97 -15.78 11.71
CA ILE A 61 6.69 -15.15 11.33
C ILE A 61 6.59 -15.01 9.80
N VAL A 62 7.67 -14.60 9.14
CA VAL A 62 7.73 -14.45 7.67
C VAL A 62 7.61 -15.80 6.96
N GLU A 63 8.32 -16.82 7.44
CA GLU A 63 8.23 -18.19 6.90
C GLU A 63 6.85 -18.81 7.15
N GLY A 64 6.29 -18.64 8.35
CA GLY A 64 4.98 -19.20 8.72
C GLY A 64 3.79 -18.54 8.04
N THR A 65 3.85 -17.22 7.76
CA THR A 65 2.74 -16.48 7.13
C THR A 65 2.91 -16.29 5.62
N GLY A 66 4.11 -16.52 5.08
CA GLY A 66 4.44 -16.29 3.68
C GLY A 66 4.36 -14.80 3.27
N VAL A 67 4.43 -13.89 4.23
CA VAL A 67 4.43 -12.43 4.01
C VAL A 67 5.87 -11.97 3.85
N SER A 68 6.18 -11.16 2.83
CA SER A 68 7.53 -10.61 2.67
C SER A 68 7.90 -9.68 3.83
N GLN A 69 9.17 -9.68 4.24
CA GLN A 69 9.70 -8.79 5.28
C GLN A 69 9.29 -7.32 5.06
N GLY A 70 9.43 -6.81 3.84
CA GLY A 70 9.03 -5.43 3.52
C GLY A 70 7.53 -5.16 3.69
N SER A 71 6.67 -6.16 3.47
CA SER A 71 5.23 -6.02 3.72
C SER A 71 4.90 -6.05 5.21
N PHE A 72 5.61 -6.89 5.97
CA PHE A 72 5.49 -6.99 7.42
C PHE A 72 5.95 -5.70 8.12
N TYR A 73 7.14 -5.20 7.80
CA TYR A 73 7.63 -3.92 8.33
C TYR A 73 6.76 -2.74 7.91
N ARG A 74 6.19 -2.75 6.69
CA ARG A 74 5.19 -1.74 6.31
C ARG A 74 3.93 -1.81 7.17
N ALA A 75 3.50 -2.99 7.60
CA ALA A 75 2.33 -3.15 8.46
C ALA A 75 2.59 -2.63 9.88
N ILE A 76 3.81 -2.82 10.39
CA ILE A 76 4.25 -2.33 11.71
C ILE A 76 4.49 -0.81 11.66
N ASN A 77 5.20 -0.32 10.65
CA ASN A 77 5.59 1.09 10.49
C ASN A 77 4.51 1.98 9.89
N GLN A 78 3.35 1.43 9.54
CA GLN A 78 2.18 2.23 9.17
C GLN A 78 1.29 2.31 10.42
N PRO A 79 1.62 3.19 11.40
CA PRO A 79 0.72 3.42 12.51
C PRO A 79 -0.59 3.92 11.89
N LEU A 80 -1.63 3.11 12.01
CA LEU A 80 -3.00 3.56 11.84
C LEU A 80 -3.13 4.83 12.68
N SER A 81 -3.58 5.92 12.06
CA SER A 81 -3.69 7.27 12.63
C SER A 81 -3.76 7.29 14.16
N PHE A 82 -2.63 7.63 14.79
CA PHE A 82 -2.39 8.17 16.15
C PHE A 82 -3.57 8.22 17.15
N SER A 83 -4.34 7.15 17.32
CA SER A 83 -5.43 7.08 18.29
C SER A 83 -5.53 5.65 18.81
N MET A 84 -4.69 5.39 19.82
CA MET A 84 -4.59 4.21 20.69
C MET A 84 -3.11 3.79 20.78
N LEU A 85 -2.34 4.57 21.52
CA LEU A 85 -1.10 4.10 22.11
C LEU A 85 -1.45 3.29 23.37
N PRO A 86 -0.93 2.07 23.51
CA PRO A 86 -0.46 1.58 24.78
C PRO A 86 1.07 1.72 24.82
N LEU A 87 1.51 2.47 25.82
CA LEU A 87 2.86 2.47 26.36
C LEU A 87 3.33 1.00 26.54
N HIS A 88 4.52 0.65 26.03
CA HIS A 88 5.63 0.06 26.79
C HIS A 88 6.61 -0.75 25.91
N ILE A 89 7.91 -0.59 26.24
CA ILE A 89 9.12 -1.36 25.87
C ILE A 89 9.79 -0.87 24.57
N GLN A 90 10.66 0.15 24.64
CA GLN A 90 12.11 0.12 24.96
C GLN A 90 12.99 -0.65 23.94
N GLU A 91 13.74 0.17 23.20
CA GLU A 91 15.02 0.02 22.49
C GLU A 91 15.24 -1.13 21.47
N PRO A 92 15.61 -0.82 20.21
CA PRO A 92 16.10 -1.81 19.26
C PRO A 92 17.56 -2.17 19.55
N ILE A 93 17.80 -3.39 20.06
CA ILE A 93 19.12 -4.02 19.96
C ILE A 93 19.27 -4.54 18.52
N TYR A 94 19.97 -3.78 17.68
CA TYR A 94 20.63 -4.36 16.50
C TYR A 94 22.06 -4.71 16.91
N SER A 95 22.38 -6.01 16.87
CA SER A 95 23.76 -6.50 16.91
C SER A 95 24.47 -6.26 15.59
#